data_AF-A0A1E3BNS1-F1
#
_entry.id   AF-A0A1E3BNS1-F1
#
_cell.length_a   1.000
_cell.length_b   1.000
_cell.length_c   1.000
_cell.angle_alpha   90.00
_cell.angle_beta   90.00
_cell.angle_gamma   90.00
#
_symmetry.space_group_name_H-M   'P 1'
#
loop_
_entity.id
_entity.type
_entity.pdbx_description
1 polymer ?
#
loop_
_entity_poly.entity_id
_entity_poly.type
_entity_poly.pdbx_seq_one_letter_code
_entity_poly.pdbx_strand_id
1 'polypeptide(L)'
;MCMTEWFPGRHGYKWGFKGSTLANNNMPDVTVIQVRALVQNPRASQEWAERQILLVECKRPSSDTTLGWNDTITGQFEDDLSETLNASERLFGAVAIGKK
;
A
#
# COMPACT_ATOMS: atom_id res chain seq x y z
N MET A 1 -17.57 5.12 0.65
CA MET A 1 -17.40 3.66 0.62
C MET A 1 -16.27 3.31 1.57
N CYS A 2 -16.48 2.42 2.53
CA CYS A 2 -15.54 2.23 3.65
C CYS A 2 -14.69 0.96 3.47
N MET A 3 -13.41 1.02 3.88
CA MET A 3 -12.47 -0.10 3.81
C MET A 3 -12.97 -1.35 4.55
N THR A 4 -13.67 -1.14 5.67
CA THR A 4 -14.25 -2.21 6.50
C THR A 4 -15.41 -2.95 5.84
N GLU A 5 -16.04 -2.37 4.82
CA GLU A 5 -17.13 -3.00 4.06
C GLU A 5 -16.57 -4.01 3.06
N TRP A 6 -15.49 -3.64 2.36
CA TRP A 6 -14.84 -4.49 1.35
C TRP A 6 -13.88 -5.52 1.95
N PHE A 7 -13.16 -5.13 3.00
CA PHE A 7 -12.18 -5.98 3.67
C PHE A 7 -12.57 -6.12 5.15
N PRO A 8 -13.60 -6.91 5.48
CA PRO A 8 -14.02 -7.10 6.85
C PRO A 8 -13.05 -8.00 7.62
N GLY A 9 -12.58 -7.55 8.78
CA GLY A 9 -11.52 -8.25 9.55
C GLY A 9 -11.93 -9.64 10.01
N ARG A 10 -13.21 -9.82 10.31
CA ARG A 10 -13.83 -11.12 10.63
C ARG A 10 -13.72 -12.16 9.51
N HIS A 11 -13.40 -11.76 8.27
CA HIS A 11 -13.23 -12.68 7.13
C HIS A 11 -11.74 -12.91 6.80
N GLY A 12 -10.84 -12.69 7.76
CA GLY A 12 -9.42 -12.98 7.59
C GLY A 12 -8.64 -11.88 6.89
N TYR A 13 -9.17 -10.65 6.83
CA TYR A 13 -8.44 -9.50 6.34
C TYR A 13 -7.80 -8.72 7.48
N LYS A 14 -6.62 -8.18 7.24
CA LYS A 14 -5.97 -7.18 8.07
C LYS A 14 -5.64 -5.98 7.21
N TRP A 15 -5.81 -4.78 7.75
CA TRP A 15 -5.41 -3.57 7.07
C TRP A 15 -4.68 -2.63 8.01
N GLY A 16 -3.81 -1.82 7.43
CA GLY A 16 -3.02 -0.83 8.14
C GLY A 16 -2.91 0.45 7.33
N PHE A 17 -2.74 1.55 8.06
CA PHE A 17 -2.45 2.85 7.51
C PHE A 17 -1.05 3.25 7.98
N LYS A 18 -0.17 3.59 7.05
CA LYS A 18 1.14 4.17 7.35
C LYS A 18 1.14 5.59 6.82
N GLY A 19 1.03 6.56 7.71
CA GLY A 19 1.14 7.98 7.38
C GLY A 19 2.53 8.49 7.72
N SER A 20 3.13 9.24 6.80
CA SER A 20 4.19 10.20 7.13
C SER A 20 3.54 11.58 7.11
N THR A 21 3.33 12.15 8.30
CA THR A 21 2.85 13.53 8.46
C THR A 21 4.08 14.42 8.63
N LEU A 22 4.16 15.49 7.84
CA LEU A 22 5.39 16.27 7.61
C LEU A 22 6.12 16.74 8.88
N ALA A 23 7.45 16.64 8.83
CA ALA A 23 8.35 17.42 9.68
C ALA A 23 8.66 18.81 9.09
N ASN A 24 8.48 19.04 7.77
CA ASN A 24 8.61 20.35 7.09
C ASN A 24 7.90 20.38 5.71
N ASN A 25 7.70 21.57 5.13
CA ASN A 25 6.97 21.81 3.86
C ASN A 25 7.64 21.29 2.57
N ASN A 26 8.84 20.72 2.66
CA ASN A 26 9.62 20.25 1.51
C ASN A 26 9.49 18.74 1.29
N MET A 27 8.95 18.00 2.25
CA MET A 27 8.66 16.58 2.09
C MET A 27 7.26 16.37 1.47
N PRO A 28 7.03 15.26 0.74
CA PRO A 28 5.70 14.87 0.31
C PRO A 28 4.88 14.34 1.49
N ASP A 29 3.58 14.63 1.51
CA ASP A 29 2.65 13.92 2.39
C ASP A 29 2.41 12.53 1.81
N VAL A 30 2.56 11.50 2.63
CA VAL A 30 2.37 10.12 2.18
C VAL A 30 1.44 9.40 3.15
N THR A 31 0.39 8.79 2.61
CA THR A 31 -0.43 7.82 3.32
C THR A 31 -0.48 6.54 2.50
N VAL A 32 0.03 5.47 3.09
CA VAL A 32 -0.04 4.13 2.52
C VAL A 32 -1.16 3.36 3.21
N ILE A 33 -2.01 2.73 2.41
CA ILE A 33 -3.06 1.82 2.84
C ILE A 33 -2.64 0.43 2.38
N GLN A 34 -2.51 -0.50 3.31
CA GLN A 34 -2.15 -1.88 3.03
C GLN A 34 -3.26 -2.82 3.45
N VAL A 35 -3.55 -3.83 2.62
CA VAL A 35 -4.45 -4.94 2.96
C VAL A 35 -3.73 -6.25 2.81
N ARG A 36 -3.85 -7.07 3.84
CA ARG A 36 -3.34 -8.43 3.90
C ARG A 36 -4.50 -9.40 4.09
N ALA A 37 -4.46 -10.52 3.38
CA ALA A 37 -5.33 -11.65 3.61
C ALA A 37 -4.58 -12.74 4.38
N LEU A 38 -5.26 -13.35 5.34
CA LEU A 38 -4.84 -14.59 5.96
C LEU A 38 -5.21 -15.73 5.03
N VAL A 39 -4.20 -16.43 4.53
CA VAL A 39 -4.38 -17.61 3.69
C VAL A 39 -3.67 -18.80 4.32
N GLN A 40 -4.19 -20.00 4.06
CA GLN A 40 -3.46 -21.22 4.43
C GLN A 40 -2.16 -21.30 3.63
N ASN A 41 -1.07 -21.64 4.30
CA ASN A 41 0.19 -21.91 3.64
C ASN A 41 0.08 -23.24 2.88
N PRO A 42 0.13 -23.24 1.53
CA PRO A 42 0.01 -24.48 0.76
C PRO A 42 1.20 -25.44 0.99
N ARG A 43 2.31 -24.95 1.55
CA ARG A 43 3.51 -25.75 1.87
C ARG A 43 3.52 -26.30 3.29
N ALA A 44 2.68 -25.77 4.19
CA ALA A 44 2.58 -26.19 5.57
C ALA A 44 1.11 -26.10 6.00
N SER A 45 0.39 -27.22 5.93
CA SER A 45 -1.08 -27.29 6.05
C SER A 45 -1.66 -26.82 7.40
N GLN A 46 -0.82 -26.62 8.41
CA GLN A 46 -1.21 -26.07 9.71
C GLN A 46 -0.82 -24.60 9.92
N GLU A 47 -0.10 -24.00 8.99
CA GLU A 47 0.39 -22.62 9.11
C GLU A 47 -0.47 -21.64 8.32
N TRP A 48 -0.80 -20.53 8.95
CA TRP A 48 -1.42 -19.39 8.29
C TRP A 48 -0.34 -18.41 7.87
N ALA A 49 -0.45 -17.90 6.64
CA ALA A 49 0.42 -16.87 6.12
C ALA A 49 -0.40 -15.59 5.87
N GLU A 50 0.18 -14.45 6.21
CA GLU A 50 -0.34 -13.15 5.76
C GLU A 50 0.22 -12.84 4.38
N ARG A 51 -0.66 -12.61 3.41
CA ARG A 51 -0.28 -12.19 2.06
C ARG A 51 -0.84 -10.81 1.77
N GLN A 52 0.01 -9.87 1.37
CA GLN A 52 -0.45 -8.56 0.93
C GLN A 52 -1.19 -8.69 -0.41
N ILE A 53 -2.40 -8.15 -0.47
CA ILE A 53 -3.27 -8.25 -1.66
C ILE A 53 -3.60 -6.88 -2.27
N LEU A 54 -3.47 -5.80 -1.48
CA LEU A 54 -3.70 -4.44 -1.95
C LEU A 54 -2.71 -3.48 -1.30
N LEU A 55 -2.13 -2.63 -2.13
CA LEU A 55 -1.33 -1.47 -1.73
C LEU A 55 -1.94 -0.24 -2.41
N VAL A 56 -2.39 0.72 -1.62
CA VAL A 56 -2.79 2.04 -2.13
C VAL A 56 -1.87 3.08 -1.53
N GLU A 57 -1.22 3.86 -2.37
CA GLU A 57 -0.38 4.96 -1.93
C GLU A 57 -0.99 6.29 -2.33
N CYS A 58 -1.34 7.10 -1.34
CA CYS A 58 -1.81 8.45 -1.51
C CYS A 58 -0.64 9.40 -1.23
N LYS A 59 -0.16 10.12 -2.25
CA LYS A 59 0.91 11.09 -2.12
C LYS A 59 0.46 12.48 -2.52
N ARG A 60 0.94 13.49 -1.81
CA ARG A 60 0.97 14.87 -2.28
C ARG A 60 2.43 15.27 -2.50
N PRO A 61 2.85 15.50 -3.75
CA PRO A 61 4.23 15.85 -4.06
C PRO A 61 4.58 17.23 -3.50
N SER A 62 5.87 17.49 -3.31
CA SER A 62 6.35 18.79 -2.82
C SER A 62 6.14 19.93 -3.83
N SER A 63 5.91 19.60 -5.11
CA SER A 63 5.56 20.52 -6.20
C SER A 63 4.68 19.83 -7.25
N ASP A 64 3.78 20.59 -7.89
CA ASP A 64 2.92 20.11 -8.98
C ASP A 64 3.67 20.07 -10.33
N THR A 65 4.76 19.29 -10.39
CA THR A 65 5.56 19.11 -11.61
C THR A 65 5.50 17.66 -12.07
N THR A 66 5.57 17.44 -13.39
CA THR A 66 5.62 16.09 -13.98
C THR A 66 6.75 15.25 -13.43
N LEU A 67 7.89 15.87 -13.11
CA LEU A 67 9.04 15.21 -12.49
C LEU A 67 8.68 14.68 -11.09
N GLY A 68 8.08 15.53 -10.24
CA GLY A 68 7.65 15.12 -8.90
C GLY A 68 6.57 14.03 -8.90
N TRP A 69 5.74 13.98 -9.95
CA TRP A 69 4.75 12.92 -10.14
C TRP A 69 5.40 11.60 -10.60
N ASN A 70 6.38 11.66 -11.51
CA ASN A 70 7.07 10.45 -11.96
C ASN A 70 7.90 9.82 -10.84
N ASP A 71 8.64 10.62 -10.07
CA ASP A 71 9.42 10.14 -8.92
C ASP A 71 8.52 9.46 -7.87
N THR A 72 7.28 9.94 -7.74
CA THR A 72 6.27 9.36 -6.85
C THR A 72 5.84 7.96 -7.29
N ILE A 73 5.70 7.72 -8.60
CA ILE A 73 5.21 6.45 -9.16
C ILE A 73 6.34 5.43 -9.29
N THR A 74 7.46 5.81 -9.91
CA THR A 74 8.46 4.84 -10.39
C THR A 74 9.47 4.44 -9.31
N GLY A 75 9.73 5.28 -8.31
CA GLY A 75 10.65 4.93 -7.23
C GLY A 75 9.92 4.22 -6.10
N GLN A 76 9.25 5.00 -5.27
CA GLN A 76 8.74 4.51 -3.98
C GLN A 76 7.60 3.49 -4.10
N PHE A 77 6.68 3.68 -5.03
CA PHE A 77 5.54 2.76 -5.15
C PHE A 77 5.97 1.41 -5.72
N GLU A 78 6.82 1.39 -6.74
CA GLU A 78 7.36 0.14 -7.30
C GLU A 78 8.26 -0.58 -6.28
N ASP A 79 9.07 0.16 -5.53
CA ASP A 79 9.89 -0.39 -4.44
C ASP A 79 9.01 -1.07 -3.37
N ASP A 80 8.00 -0.36 -2.84
CA ASP A 80 7.05 -0.87 -1.84
C ASP A 80 6.26 -2.09 -2.37
N LEU A 81 5.92 -2.08 -3.66
CA LEU A 81 5.26 -3.20 -4.33
C LEU A 81 6.22 -4.40 -4.45
N SER A 82 7.49 -4.17 -4.80
CA SER A 82 8.50 -5.20 -5.00
C SER A 82 8.84 -5.96 -3.70
N GLU A 83 8.91 -5.25 -2.56
CA GLU A 83 9.15 -5.86 -1.25
C GLU A 83 8.05 -6.85 -0.86
N THR A 84 6.85 -6.71 -1.42
CA THR A 84 5.66 -7.48 -1.05
C THR A 84 5.29 -8.59 -2.04
N LEU A 85 5.94 -8.64 -3.21
CA LEU A 85 5.68 -9.67 -4.24
C LEU A 85 6.10 -11.09 -3.83
N ASN A 86 7.12 -11.24 -2.99
CA ASN A 86 7.70 -12.56 -2.69
C ASN A 86 6.73 -13.55 -1.99
N ALA A 87 5.62 -13.06 -1.43
CA ALA A 87 4.63 -13.90 -0.75
C ALA A 87 3.24 -13.91 -1.40
N SER A 88 2.95 -13.04 -2.37
CA SER A 88 1.59 -12.83 -2.90
C SER A 88 1.47 -13.26 -4.36
N GLU A 89 0.57 -14.20 -4.64
CA GLU A 89 0.23 -14.61 -6.02
C GLU A 89 -0.55 -13.54 -6.78
N ARG A 90 -1.19 -12.60 -6.07
CA ARG A 90 -2.00 -11.51 -6.64
C ARG A 90 -1.90 -10.27 -5.75
N LEU A 91 -1.05 -9.33 -6.17
CA LEU A 91 -0.90 -8.03 -5.54
C LEU A 91 -1.50 -6.95 -6.45
N PHE A 92 -2.50 -6.23 -5.94
CA PHE A 92 -3.07 -5.07 -6.62
C PHE A 92 -2.45 -3.80 -6.06
N GLY A 93 -2.13 -2.87 -6.95
CA GLY A 93 -1.50 -1.60 -6.60
C GLY A 93 -2.27 -0.42 -7.17
N ALA A 94 -2.38 0.66 -6.42
CA ALA A 94 -2.89 1.94 -6.91
C ALA A 94 -2.12 3.11 -6.31
N VAL A 95 -1.90 4.15 -7.11
CA VAL A 95 -1.32 5.43 -6.66
C VAL A 95 -2.34 6.54 -6.88
N ALA A 96 -2.57 7.33 -5.84
CA ALA A 96 -3.34 8.56 -5.91
C ALA A 96 -2.40 9.76 -5.67
N ILE A 97 -2.29 10.64 -6.66
CA ILE A 97 -1.47 11.85 -6.57
C ILE A 97 -2.39 13.04 -6.33
N GLY A 98 -2.28 13.64 -5.14
CA GLY A 98 -2.90 14.91 -4.80
C GLY A 98 -2.11 16.09 -5.38
N LYS A 99 -2.78 17.23 -5.58
CA LYS A 99 -2.12 18.50 -5.90
C LYS A 99 -1.67 19.20 -4.62
N LYS A 100 -0.63 20.03 -4.73
CA LYS A 100 -0.19 20.89 -3.62
C LYS A 100 -1.15 22.04 -3.36
#